data_AF-A0A6I4Z3F0-F1
#
_entry.id   AF-A0A6I4Z3F0-F1
#
_cell.length_a   1.000
_cell.length_b   1.000
_cell.length_c   1.000
_cell.angle_alpha   90.00
_cell.angle_beta   90.00
_cell.angle_gamma   90.00
#
_symmetry.space_group_name_H-M   'P 1'
#
loop_
_entity.id
_entity.type
_entity.pdbx_description
1 polymer ?
#
loop_
_entity_poly.entity_id
_entity_poly.type
_entity_poly.pdbx_seq_one_letter_code
_entity_poly.pdbx_strand_id
1 'polypeptide(L)' 'MSERPLIAITLGDPAGIGPEVAVKALEREELRSEARLFLLGSPTSAAAAMRLVGSTRELRPVRS' A
#
# COMPACT_ATOMS: atom_id res chain seq x y z
N MET A 1 -22.82 13.11 -2.65
CA MET A 1 -22.04 11.88 -2.85
C MET A 1 -20.79 12.00 -2.00
N SER A 2 -20.59 11.15 -0.99
CA SER A 2 -19.34 11.16 -0.24
C SER A 2 -18.31 10.43 -1.11
N GLU A 3 -17.33 11.15 -1.64
CA GLU A 3 -16.20 10.50 -2.31
C GLU A 3 -15.45 9.62 -1.30
N ARG A 4 -14.99 8.43 -1.73
CA ARG A 4 -14.14 7.59 -0.88
C ARG A 4 -12.89 8.39 -0.48
N PRO A 5 -12.58 8.53 0.81
CA PRO A 5 -11.44 9.32 1.27
C PRO A 5 -10.14 8.76 0.69
N LEU A 6 -9.22 9.66 0.33
CA LEU A 6 -7.86 9.30 -0.02
C LEU A 6 -7.02 9.21 1.26
N ILE A 7 -6.50 8.02 1.56
CA ILE A 7 -5.71 7.75 2.77
C ILE A 7 -4.30 7.36 2.35
N ALA A 8 -3.31 8.11 2.83
CA ALA A 8 -1.92 7.74 2.72
C ALA A 8 -1.55 6.73 3.81
N ILE A 9 -1.01 5.58 3.41
CA ILE A 9 -0.44 4.56 4.29
C ILE A 9 1.08 4.70 4.19
N THR A 10 1.72 5.10 5.28
CA THR A 10 3.18 5.18 5.32
C THR A 10 3.79 3.79 5.41
N LEU A 11 4.87 3.53 4.67
CA LEU A 11 5.60 2.25 4.77
C LEU A 11 6.39 2.12 6.08
N GLY A 12 6.78 3.25 6.68
CA GLY A 12 7.65 3.27 7.85
C GLY A 12 9.10 2.89 7.51
N ASP A 13 9.78 2.27 8.47
CA ASP A 13 11.15 1.79 8.32
C ASP A 13 11.20 0.53 7.44
N PRO A 14 11.96 0.51 6.32
CA PRO A 14 12.16 -0.66 5.49
C PRO A 14 12.77 -1.89 6.19
N ALA A 15 13.44 -1.71 7.34
CA ALA A 15 14.01 -2.81 8.12
C ALA A 15 12.99 -3.49 9.05
N GLY A 16 11.83 -2.86 9.28
CA GLY A 16 10.73 -3.42 10.05
C GLY A 16 9.68 -4.14 9.19
N ILE A 17 8.58 -4.55 9.81
CA ILE A 17 7.46 -5.25 9.12
C ILE A 17 6.40 -4.30 8.51
N GLY A 18 6.60 -2.98 8.65
CA GLY A 18 5.64 -1.96 8.22
C GLY A 18 5.25 -2.09 6.74
N PRO A 19 6.22 -2.25 5.81
CA PRO A 19 5.93 -2.44 4.40
C PRO A 19 5.01 -3.63 4.10
N GLU A 20 5.21 -4.77 4.75
CA GLU A 20 4.39 -5.99 4.57
C GLU A 20 2.97 -5.80 5.10
N VAL A 21 2.82 -5.15 6.26
CA VAL A 21 1.51 -4.84 6.83
C VAL A 21 0.77 -3.86 5.92
N ALA A 22 1.45 -2.83 5.42
CA ALA A 22 0.88 -1.86 4.50
C ALA A 22 0.39 -2.51 3.19
N VAL A 23 1.21 -3.39 2.58
CA VAL A 23 0.80 -4.13 1.36
C VAL A 23 -0.37 -5.06 1.64
N LYS A 24 -0.36 -5.81 2.75
CA LYS A 24 -1.48 -6.70 3.13
C LYS A 24 -2.80 -5.93 3.31
N ALA A 25 -2.75 -4.69 3.84
CA ALA A 25 -3.93 -3.85 3.95
C ALA A 25 -4.53 -3.52 2.57
N LEU A 26 -3.70 -3.32 1.53
CA LEU A 26 -4.19 -3.06 0.17
C LEU A 26 -4.89 -4.25 -0.47
N GLU A 27 -4.57 -5.48 -0.07
CA GLU A 27 -5.22 -6.66 -0.62
C GLU A 27 -6.67 -6.83 -0.14
N ARG A 28 -6.98 -6.29 1.03
CA ARG A 28 -8.32 -6.38 1.64
C ARG A 28 -9.33 -5.55 0.85
N GLU A 29 -10.30 -6.23 0.24
CA GLU A 29 -11.37 -5.57 -0.53
C GLU A 29 -12.21 -4.65 0.36
N GLU A 30 -12.44 -5.03 1.61
CA GLU A 30 -13.23 -4.23 2.54
C GLU A 30 -12.62 -2.83 2.70
N LEU A 31 -11.30 -2.75 2.91
CA LEU A 31 -10.59 -1.47 3.06
C LEU A 31 -10.60 -0.62 1.79
N ARG A 32 -10.48 -1.25 0.61
CA ARG A 32 -10.54 -0.54 -0.68
C ARG A 32 -11.95 -0.08 -1.05
N SER A 33 -12.98 -0.77 -0.54
CA SER A 33 -14.37 -0.37 -0.71
C SER A 33 -14.70 0.89 0.12
N GLU A 34 -14.04 1.06 1.26
CA GLU A 34 -14.21 2.19 2.16
C GLU A 34 -13.32 3.40 1.81
N ALA A 35 -12.12 3.17 1.29
CA ALA A 35 -11.15 4.24 1.01
C ALA A 35 -10.33 4.01 -0.27
N ARG A 36 -9.77 5.09 -0.80
CA ARG A 36 -8.70 5.06 -1.80
C ARG A 36 -7.37 5.05 -1.06
N LEU A 37 -6.65 3.95 -1.13
CA LEU A 37 -5.41 3.77 -0.37
C LEU A 37 -4.19 4.13 -1.24
N PHE A 38 -3.25 4.88 -0.68
CA PHE A 38 -2.02 5.32 -1.34
C PHE A 38 -0.80 4.99 -0.47
N LEU A 39 0.14 4.20 -0.99
CA LEU A 39 1.39 3.94 -0.26
C LEU A 39 2.32 5.15 -0.36
N LEU A 40 2.80 5.61 0.80
CA LEU A 40 3.80 6.65 0.91
C LEU A 40 5.10 6.08 1.47
N GLY A 41 6.15 6.07 0.66
CA GLY A 41 7.47 5.62 1.05
C GLY A 41 8.32 5.16 -0.13
N SER A 42 9.36 4.38 0.16
CA SER A 42 10.28 3.88 -0.86
C SER A 42 9.61 2.84 -1.80
N PRO A 43 9.65 3.03 -3.13
CA PRO A 43 9.15 2.04 -4.08
C PRO A 43 9.89 0.70 -4.01
N THR A 44 11.19 0.71 -3.66
CA THR A 44 11.97 -0.53 -3.54
C THR A 44 11.53 -1.35 -2.32
N SER A 45 11.20 -0.67 -1.21
CA SER A 45 10.65 -1.30 -0.02
C SER A 45 9.26 -1.90 -0.28
N ALA A 46 8.37 -1.13 -0.93
CA ALA A 46 7.06 -1.64 -1.35
C ALA A 46 7.19 -2.87 -2.27
N ALA A 47 8.05 -2.82 -3.29
CA ALA A 47 8.28 -3.93 -4.21
C ALA A 47 8.83 -5.18 -3.51
N ALA A 48 9.72 -5.01 -2.53
CA ALA A 48 10.21 -6.12 -1.70
C ALA A 48 9.10 -6.74 -0.86
N ALA A 49 8.31 -5.91 -0.18
CA ALA A 49 7.16 -6.35 0.62
C ALA A 49 6.12 -7.10 -0.23
N MET A 50 5.79 -6.59 -1.41
CA MET A 50 4.87 -7.24 -2.34
C MET A 50 5.31 -8.65 -2.73
N ARG A 51 6.61 -8.85 -3.01
CA ARG A 51 7.16 -10.19 -3.27
C ARG A 51 7.08 -11.10 -2.04
N LEU A 52 7.45 -10.59 -0.86
CA LEU A 52 7.46 -11.35 0.39
C LEU A 52 6.06 -11.85 0.79
N VAL A 53 5.03 -11.02 0.60
CA VAL A 53 3.66 -11.37 0.98
C VAL A 53 2.87 -12.07 -0.15
N GLY A 54 3.50 -12.29 -1.31
CA GLY A 54 2.84 -12.93 -2.46
C GLY A 54 1.72 -12.08 -3.06
N SER A 55 1.84 -10.74 -3.00
CA SER A 55 0.86 -9.83 -3.60
C SER A 55 0.77 -10.03 -5.11
N THR A 56 -0.46 -10.09 -5.63
CA THR A 56 -0.73 -10.17 -7.08
C THR A 56 -1.02 -8.79 -7.70
N ARG A 57 -0.93 -7.72 -6.89
CA ARG A 57 -1.15 -6.35 -7.33
C ARG A 57 0.04 -5.82 -8.11
N GLU A 58 -0.21 -4.78 -8.88
CA GLU A 58 0.83 -4.01 -9.57
C GLU A 58 1.17 -2.74 -8.79
N LEU A 59 2.47 -2.48 -8.58
CA LEU A 59 2.92 -1.22 -8.00
C LEU A 59 2.85 -0.12 -9.07
N ARG A 60 2.03 0.91 -8.84
CA ARG A 60 1.87 2.05 -9.75
C ARG A 60 2.45 3.33 -9.16
N PRO A 61 3.65 3.76 -9.60
CA PRO A 61 4.23 5.01 -9.16
C PRO A 61 3.37 6.20 -9.61
N VAL A 62 3.12 7.15 -8.72
CA VAL A 62 2.46 8.41 -9.05
C VAL A 62 3.54 9.46 -9.34
N ARG A 63 3.45 10.11 -10.50
CA ARG A 63 4.33 11.22 -10.91
C ARG A 63 3.54 12.53 -10.87
N SER A 64 4.22 13.62 -10.53
CA SER A 64 3.73 15.00 -10.65
C SER A 64 3.85 15.50 -12.08
#